data_AF-C7H900-F1
#
_entry.id   AF-C7H900-F1
#
_cell.length_a   1.000
_cell.length_b   1.000
_cell.length_c   1.000
_cell.angle_alpha   90.00
_cell.angle_beta   90.00
_cell.angle_gamma   90.00
#
_symmetry.space_group_name_H-M   'P 1'
#
loop_
_entity.id
_entity.type
_entity.pdbx_description
1 polymer ?
#
loop_
_entity_poly.entity_id
_entity_poly.type
_entity_poly.pdbx_seq_one_letter_code
_entity_poly.pdbx_strand_id
1 'polypeptide(L)'
;MKKKMLCPIVIVIAFLICCIVYFKPLSLSDVAEADNQMKMIYSQIGVENGEAYIDSVNYQDITIDQKNAILSLLDKYTYRRTVGTLFSNGSTSDLGNKTLSIYVYDDDLLINSVFATSSGKVVINEKTYNMEDAERFIEQMIEIMN
;
A
#
# COMPACT_ATOMS: atom_id res chain seq x y z
N MET A 1 21.00 -3.26 -45.55
CA MET A 1 19.71 -3.03 -44.86
C MET A 1 19.59 -3.64 -43.46
N LYS A 2 20.31 -4.74 -43.10
CA LYS A 2 20.18 -5.40 -41.78
C LYS A 2 20.61 -4.57 -40.54
N LYS A 3 21.65 -3.73 -40.65
CA LYS A 3 22.10 -2.86 -39.53
C LYS A 3 21.08 -1.78 -39.12
N LYS A 4 20.21 -1.34 -40.04
CA LYS A 4 19.18 -0.31 -39.77
C LYS A 4 17.96 -0.87 -39.01
N MET A 5 17.64 -2.17 -39.15
CA MET A 5 16.58 -2.84 -38.38
C MET A 5 17.06 -3.37 -37.00
N LEU A 6 18.36 -3.59 -36.82
CA LEU A 6 18.93 -4.01 -35.53
C LEU A 6 18.75 -2.95 -34.43
N CYS A 7 18.91 -1.67 -34.76
CA CYS A 7 18.78 -0.57 -33.82
C CYS A 7 17.37 -0.45 -33.18
N PRO A 8 16.27 -0.41 -33.95
CA PRO A 8 14.92 -0.36 -33.36
C PRO A 8 14.59 -1.63 -32.57
N ILE A 9 15.04 -2.81 -33.01
CA ILE A 9 14.82 -4.06 -32.27
C ILE A 9 15.46 -4.01 -30.88
N VAL A 10 16.71 -3.52 -30.78
CA VAL A 10 17.40 -3.36 -29.48
C VAL A 10 16.67 -2.38 -28.58
N ILE A 11 16.17 -1.26 -29.12
CA ILE A 11 15.40 -0.27 -28.35
C ILE A 11 14.10 -0.89 -27.82
N VAL A 12 13.37 -1.64 -28.65
CA VAL A 12 12.12 -2.31 -28.24
C VAL A 12 12.41 -3.32 -27.13
N ILE A 13 13.46 -4.12 -27.24
CA ILE A 13 13.84 -5.09 -26.21
C ILE A 13 14.17 -4.37 -24.89
N ALA A 14 14.98 -3.31 -24.95
CA ALA A 14 15.32 -2.52 -23.77
C ALA A 14 14.07 -1.92 -23.11
N PHE A 15 13.16 -1.37 -23.90
CA PHE A 15 11.89 -0.82 -23.41
C PHE A 15 11.03 -1.89 -22.71
N LEU A 16 10.90 -3.09 -23.31
CA LEU A 16 10.15 -4.19 -22.70
C LEU A 16 10.77 -4.64 -21.36
N ILE A 17 12.10 -4.69 -21.27
CA ILE A 17 12.80 -4.99 -20.01
C ILE A 17 12.48 -3.92 -18.97
N CYS A 18 12.53 -2.63 -19.34
CA CYS A 18 12.17 -1.53 -18.44
C CYS A 18 10.72 -1.65 -17.96
N CYS A 19 9.77 -2.01 -18.84
CA CYS A 19 8.38 -2.24 -18.44
C CYS A 19 8.25 -3.39 -17.44
N ILE A 20 8.89 -4.54 -17.70
CA ILE A 20 8.85 -5.71 -16.80
C ILE A 20 9.40 -5.34 -15.41
N VAL A 21 10.53 -4.63 -15.36
CA VAL A 21 11.13 -4.18 -14.11
C VAL A 21 10.24 -3.17 -13.38
N TYR A 22 9.64 -2.22 -14.11
CA TYR A 22 8.78 -1.20 -13.53
C TYR A 22 7.54 -1.76 -12.83
N PHE A 23 6.88 -2.75 -13.46
CA PHE A 23 5.67 -3.40 -12.95
C PHE A 23 5.93 -4.59 -12.02
N LYS A 24 7.20 -4.86 -11.68
CA LYS A 24 7.56 -5.88 -10.70
C LYS A 24 6.90 -5.56 -9.34
N PRO A 25 6.35 -6.56 -8.63
CA PRO A 25 5.87 -6.38 -7.27
C PRO A 25 6.94 -5.82 -6.33
N LEU A 26 6.51 -4.91 -5.47
CA LEU A 26 7.30 -4.30 -4.40
C LEU A 26 6.85 -4.86 -3.06
N SER A 27 7.79 -5.03 -2.14
CA SER A 27 7.49 -5.51 -0.80
C SER A 27 6.92 -4.39 0.06
N LEU A 28 5.95 -4.72 0.91
CA LEU A 28 5.46 -3.79 1.94
C LEU A 28 6.35 -3.79 3.19
N SER A 29 7.31 -4.72 3.30
CA SER A 29 8.32 -4.75 4.38
C SER A 29 9.09 -3.44 4.52
N ASP A 30 9.33 -2.75 3.42
CA ASP A 30 10.16 -1.54 3.37
C ASP A 30 9.47 -0.31 4.01
N VAL A 31 8.22 -0.46 4.46
CA VAL A 31 7.41 0.61 5.07
C VAL A 31 7.80 0.88 6.52
N ALA A 32 8.24 -0.13 7.26
CA ALA A 32 8.50 0.00 8.70
C ALA A 32 9.60 -0.95 9.17
N GLU A 33 10.40 -0.46 10.12
CA GLU A 33 11.46 -1.21 10.80
C GLU A 33 11.10 -1.50 12.27
N ALA A 34 11.92 -2.33 12.92
CA ALA A 34 11.67 -2.85 14.25
C ALA A 34 11.75 -1.78 15.37
N ASP A 35 12.41 -0.65 15.12
CA ASP A 35 12.55 0.48 16.04
C ASP A 35 11.48 1.57 15.82
N ASN A 36 10.92 1.69 14.61
CA ASN A 36 9.94 2.72 14.27
C ASN A 36 8.64 2.64 15.09
N GLN A 37 8.10 3.77 15.52
CA GLN A 37 6.77 3.81 16.13
C GLN A 37 5.70 3.68 15.04
N MET A 38 4.57 3.04 15.37
CA MET A 38 3.46 2.88 14.44
C MET A 38 2.16 3.34 15.07
N LYS A 39 1.34 4.01 14.27
CA LYS A 39 -0.03 4.41 14.61
C LYS A 39 -0.94 4.00 13.47
N MET A 40 -2.14 3.51 13.79
CA MET A 40 -3.07 3.06 12.77
C MET A 40 -4.47 3.63 12.97
N ILE A 41 -5.18 3.78 11.86
CA ILE A 41 -6.60 4.16 11.83
C ILE A 41 -7.30 3.17 10.92
N TYR A 42 -8.17 2.36 11.49
CA TYR A 42 -9.11 1.55 10.71
C TYR A 42 -10.42 2.32 10.54
N SER A 43 -11.06 2.22 9.38
CA SER A 43 -12.40 2.78 9.19
C SER A 43 -13.27 1.89 8.32
N GLN A 44 -14.51 1.68 8.77
CA GLN A 44 -15.57 1.05 8.01
C GLN A 44 -16.54 2.11 7.48
N ILE A 45 -16.82 2.05 6.19
CA ILE A 45 -17.65 3.02 5.47
C ILE A 45 -18.86 2.28 4.93
N GLY A 46 -20.05 2.83 5.13
CA GLY A 46 -21.28 2.20 4.67
C GLY A 46 -22.47 3.12 4.66
N VAL A 47 -23.64 2.54 4.40
CA VAL A 47 -24.94 3.20 4.47
C VAL A 47 -25.84 2.33 5.33
N GLU A 48 -26.40 2.90 6.38
CA GLU A 48 -27.35 2.24 7.27
C GLU A 48 -28.63 3.08 7.32
N ASN A 49 -29.78 2.46 7.06
CA ASN A 49 -31.08 3.14 7.02
C ASN A 49 -31.16 4.38 6.09
N GLY A 50 -30.35 4.41 5.03
CA GLY A 50 -30.31 5.53 4.08
C GLY A 50 -29.37 6.67 4.49
N GLU A 51 -28.71 6.57 5.65
CA GLU A 51 -27.71 7.53 6.10
C GLU A 51 -26.30 6.94 5.92
N ALA A 52 -25.40 7.73 5.33
CA ALA A 52 -24.00 7.33 5.21
C ALA A 52 -23.31 7.42 6.57
N TYR A 53 -22.47 6.44 6.87
CA TYR A 53 -21.67 6.42 8.10
C TYR A 53 -20.21 6.12 7.81
N ILE A 54 -19.35 6.58 8.71
CA ILE A 54 -17.95 6.20 8.82
C ILE A 54 -17.72 5.87 10.29
N ASP A 55 -17.40 4.62 10.58
CA ASP A 55 -16.98 4.17 11.90
C ASP A 55 -15.46 3.96 11.90
N SER A 56 -14.75 4.56 12.86
CA SER A 56 -13.29 4.61 12.85
C SER A 56 -12.72 4.22 14.21
N VAL A 57 -11.69 3.38 14.20
CA VAL A 57 -10.94 2.97 15.38
C VAL A 57 -9.49 3.46 15.24
N ASN A 58 -9.02 4.18 16.27
CA ASN A 58 -7.66 4.69 16.34
C ASN A 58 -6.81 3.79 17.24
N TYR A 59 -5.78 3.18 16.66
CA TYR A 59 -4.79 2.38 17.37
C TYR A 59 -3.51 3.21 17.57
N GLN A 60 -3.39 3.81 18.75
CA GLN A 60 -2.23 4.64 19.13
C GLN A 60 -1.19 3.86 19.94
N ASP A 61 -1.66 2.95 20.79
CA ASP A 61 -0.82 2.15 21.69
C ASP A 61 -0.66 0.74 21.12
N ILE A 62 0.38 0.54 20.30
CA ILE A 62 0.72 -0.77 19.72
C ILE A 62 1.75 -1.45 20.60
N THR A 63 1.43 -2.63 21.14
CA THR A 63 2.36 -3.42 21.95
C THR A 63 3.50 -4.00 21.10
N ILE A 64 4.59 -4.44 21.75
CA ILE A 64 5.74 -5.04 21.06
C ILE A 64 5.33 -6.32 20.30
N ASP A 65 4.48 -7.16 20.88
CA ASP A 65 4.03 -8.40 20.23
C ASP A 65 3.18 -8.11 19.00
N GLN A 66 2.25 -7.15 19.10
CA GLN A 66 1.46 -6.67 17.97
C GLN A 66 2.35 -6.07 16.88
N LYS A 67 3.34 -5.26 17.27
CA LYS A 67 4.32 -4.68 16.34
C LYS A 67 5.07 -5.78 15.56
N ASN A 68 5.56 -6.81 16.25
CA ASN A 68 6.26 -7.92 15.60
C ASN A 68 5.35 -8.70 14.63
N ALA A 69 4.08 -8.88 14.99
CA ALA A 69 3.07 -9.51 14.13
C ALA A 69 2.75 -8.63 12.91
N ILE A 70 2.62 -7.31 13.09
CA ILE A 70 2.44 -6.33 12.01
C ILE A 70 3.63 -6.40 11.04
N LEU A 71 4.87 -6.34 11.53
CA LEU A 71 6.07 -6.42 10.67
C LEU A 71 6.11 -7.74 9.88
N SER A 72 5.79 -8.85 10.54
CA SER A 72 5.68 -10.17 9.90
C SER A 72 4.54 -10.24 8.87
N LEU A 73 3.50 -9.42 9.04
CA LEU A 73 2.41 -9.30 8.08
C LEU A 73 2.83 -8.45 6.88
N LEU A 74 3.49 -7.32 7.09
CA LEU A 74 4.01 -6.46 6.02
C LEU A 74 4.93 -7.24 5.07
N ASP A 75 5.77 -8.13 5.59
CA ASP A 75 6.68 -8.97 4.80
C ASP A 75 5.96 -9.92 3.82
N LYS A 76 4.71 -10.29 4.11
CA LYS A 76 3.92 -11.22 3.27
C LYS A 76 3.23 -10.54 2.09
N TYR A 77 3.02 -9.23 2.17
CA TYR A 77 2.21 -8.51 1.19
C TYR A 77 3.07 -7.71 0.23
N THR A 78 2.62 -7.69 -1.02
CA THR A 78 3.25 -6.91 -2.08
C THR A 78 2.25 -6.00 -2.75
N TYR A 79 2.75 -4.94 -3.35
CA TYR A 79 1.97 -4.00 -4.14
C TYR A 79 2.65 -3.74 -5.49
N ARG A 80 1.88 -3.25 -6.46
CA ARG A 80 2.37 -3.06 -7.83
C ARG A 80 2.11 -1.65 -8.31
N ARG A 81 3.09 -1.10 -9.02
CA ARG A 81 2.92 0.12 -9.79
C ARG A 81 1.85 -0.08 -10.85
N THR A 82 1.15 1.00 -11.16
CA THR A 82 0.26 1.09 -12.30
C THR A 82 0.78 2.18 -13.24
N VAL A 83 0.22 2.28 -14.45
CA VAL A 83 0.53 3.42 -15.34
C VAL A 83 0.22 4.77 -14.65
N GLY A 84 -0.80 4.80 -13.78
CA GLY A 84 -1.20 5.98 -13.03
C GLY A 84 -0.23 6.38 -11.90
N THR A 85 0.63 5.48 -11.42
CA THR A 85 1.54 5.73 -10.29
C THR A 85 2.53 6.87 -10.59
N LEU A 86 2.97 7.03 -11.84
CA LEU A 86 3.85 8.14 -12.25
C LEU A 86 3.20 9.52 -12.04
N PHE A 87 1.87 9.58 -12.18
CA PHE A 87 1.09 10.81 -12.15
C PHE A 87 0.28 10.98 -10.86
N SER A 88 0.33 10.00 -9.95
CA SER A 88 -0.44 10.05 -8.71
C SER A 88 0.17 11.05 -7.71
N ASN A 89 -0.72 11.70 -6.97
CA ASN A 89 -0.43 12.60 -5.84
C ASN A 89 -1.05 12.07 -4.53
N GLY A 90 -1.37 10.76 -4.48
CA GLY A 90 -1.96 10.11 -3.32
C GLY A 90 -3.48 10.17 -3.27
N SER A 91 -4.11 10.96 -4.15
CA SER A 91 -5.56 10.91 -4.32
C SER A 91 -5.97 9.52 -4.82
N THR A 92 -6.95 8.93 -4.14
CA THR A 92 -7.55 7.66 -4.55
C THR A 92 -9.06 7.74 -4.48
N SER A 93 -9.71 7.15 -5.48
CA SER A 93 -11.15 6.91 -5.52
C SER A 93 -11.42 5.44 -5.23
N ASP A 94 -12.69 5.07 -5.16
CA ASP A 94 -13.11 3.67 -4.99
C ASP A 94 -12.48 3.07 -3.74
N LEU A 95 -12.89 3.55 -2.55
CA LEU A 95 -12.28 3.14 -1.27
C LEU A 95 -12.73 1.74 -0.82
N GLY A 96 -13.73 1.15 -1.48
CA GLY A 96 -14.51 0.06 -0.90
C GLY A 96 -15.22 0.50 0.37
N ASN A 97 -15.41 -0.45 1.28
CA ASN A 97 -16.11 -0.27 2.56
C ASN A 97 -15.18 -0.36 3.79
N LYS A 98 -13.89 -0.65 3.60
CA LYS A 98 -12.90 -0.75 4.68
C LYS A 98 -11.64 -0.03 4.25
N THR A 99 -11.08 0.76 5.15
CA THR A 99 -9.82 1.46 4.93
C THR A 99 -8.91 1.32 6.15
N LEU A 100 -7.61 1.30 5.90
CA LEU A 100 -6.59 1.24 6.95
C LEU A 100 -5.50 2.25 6.63
N SER A 101 -5.29 3.20 7.54
CA SER A 101 -4.13 4.09 7.53
C SER A 101 -3.09 3.56 8.51
N ILE A 102 -1.83 3.48 8.08
CA ILE A 102 -0.66 3.16 8.91
C ILE A 102 0.30 4.33 8.79
N TYR A 103 0.70 4.89 9.92
CA TYR A 103 1.66 5.98 10.04
C TYR A 103 2.87 5.46 10.79
N VAL A 104 4.04 5.59 10.18
CA VAL A 104 5.31 5.08 10.70
C VAL A 104 6.21 6.26 11.03
N TYR A 105 6.68 6.30 12.27
CA TYR A 105 7.50 7.38 12.79
C TYR A 105 8.87 6.88 13.20
N ASP A 106 9.89 7.67 12.90
CA ASP A 106 11.19 7.61 13.56
C ASP A 106 11.24 8.76 14.58
N ASP A 107 11.25 8.40 15.87
CA ASP A 107 10.89 9.30 16.97
C ASP A 107 9.57 10.06 16.69
N ASP A 108 9.65 11.38 16.47
CA ASP A 108 8.51 12.26 16.17
C ASP A 108 8.34 12.56 14.67
N LEU A 109 9.24 12.06 13.81
CA LEU A 109 9.22 12.33 12.37
C LEU A 109 8.42 11.26 11.63
N LEU A 110 7.36 11.67 10.92
CA LEU A 110 6.64 10.78 10.00
C LEU A 110 7.55 10.43 8.81
N ILE A 111 8.02 9.19 8.76
CA ILE A 111 8.91 8.70 7.69
C ILE A 111 8.17 7.97 6.58
N ASN A 112 7.08 7.27 6.91
CA ASN A 112 6.25 6.56 5.94
C ASN A 112 4.76 6.65 6.29
N SER A 113 3.93 6.67 5.26
CA SER A 113 2.48 6.52 5.38
C SER A 113 1.95 5.49 4.39
N VAL A 114 1.03 4.65 4.85
CA VAL A 114 0.31 3.69 4.03
C VAL A 114 -1.18 3.88 4.25
N PHE A 115 -1.93 3.94 3.16
CA PHE A 115 -3.39 3.95 3.18
C PHE A 115 -3.91 2.85 2.27
N ALA A 116 -4.39 1.76 2.85
CA ALA A 116 -4.97 0.62 2.15
C ALA A 116 -6.49 0.72 2.13
N THR A 117 -7.09 0.22 1.05
CA THR A 117 -8.54 0.23 0.82
C THR A 117 -9.00 -1.16 0.41
N SER A 118 -10.21 -1.58 0.79
CA SER A 118 -10.72 -2.92 0.45
C SER A 118 -10.98 -3.12 -1.04
N SER A 119 -10.99 -2.05 -1.85
CA SER A 119 -11.06 -2.14 -3.32
C SER A 119 -9.75 -2.61 -3.98
N GLY A 120 -8.66 -2.76 -3.22
CA GLY A 120 -7.36 -3.13 -3.76
C GLY A 120 -6.45 -1.95 -4.08
N LYS A 121 -6.80 -0.72 -3.71
CA LYS A 121 -5.87 0.43 -3.78
C LYS A 121 -5.04 0.53 -2.52
N VAL A 122 -3.77 0.87 -2.69
CA VAL A 122 -2.88 1.26 -1.59
C VAL A 122 -2.13 2.53 -1.98
N VAL A 123 -2.13 3.51 -1.10
CA VAL A 123 -1.34 4.73 -1.23
C VAL A 123 -0.15 4.63 -0.29
N ILE A 124 1.06 4.79 -0.81
CA ILE A 124 2.29 4.79 -0.02
C ILE A 124 3.05 6.06 -0.35
N ASN A 125 3.33 6.89 0.66
CA ASN A 125 4.04 8.17 0.52
C ASN A 125 3.53 8.99 -0.68
N GLU A 126 2.23 9.28 -0.69
CA GLU A 126 1.56 10.07 -1.74
C GLU A 126 1.56 9.43 -3.15
N LYS A 127 1.88 8.15 -3.27
CA LYS A 127 1.81 7.42 -4.54
C LYS A 127 0.79 6.30 -4.48
N THR A 128 -0.03 6.20 -5.51
CA THR A 128 -1.12 5.21 -5.60
C THR A 128 -0.64 3.97 -6.35
N TYR A 129 -0.91 2.81 -5.76
CA TYR A 129 -0.56 1.48 -6.25
C TYR A 129 -1.78 0.55 -6.17
N ASN A 130 -1.64 -0.65 -6.73
CA ASN A 130 -2.60 -1.73 -6.54
C ASN A 130 -2.02 -2.81 -5.61
N MET A 131 -2.87 -3.39 -4.78
CA MET A 131 -2.60 -4.54 -3.93
C MET A 131 -3.73 -5.56 -4.13
N GLU A 132 -3.37 -6.80 -4.51
CA GLU A 132 -4.33 -7.83 -4.93
C GLU A 132 -5.23 -8.29 -3.79
N ASP A 133 -4.65 -8.51 -2.61
CA ASP A 133 -5.35 -9.01 -1.41
C ASP A 133 -5.51 -7.93 -0.33
N ALA A 134 -5.80 -6.69 -0.71
CA ALA A 134 -5.82 -5.55 0.23
C ALA A 134 -6.88 -5.68 1.33
N GLU A 135 -8.07 -6.21 1.02
CA GLU A 135 -9.10 -6.43 2.05
C GLU A 135 -8.62 -7.44 3.11
N ARG A 136 -8.03 -8.55 2.67
CA ARG A 136 -7.46 -9.57 3.57
C ARG A 136 -6.31 -9.00 4.41
N PHE A 137 -5.47 -8.15 3.81
CA PHE A 137 -4.42 -7.42 4.53
C PHE A 137 -5.02 -6.56 5.66
N ILE A 138 -6.08 -5.79 5.36
CA ILE A 138 -6.78 -4.96 6.36
C ILE A 138 -7.36 -5.83 7.47
N GLU A 139 -8.02 -6.94 7.14
CA GLU A 139 -8.62 -7.84 8.13
C GLU A 139 -7.58 -8.47 9.06
N GLN A 140 -6.46 -8.93 8.51
CA GLN A 140 -5.37 -9.50 9.31
C GLN A 140 -4.69 -8.44 10.20
N MET A 141 -4.59 -7.19 9.75
CA MET A 141 -4.12 -6.10 10.60
C MET A 141 -5.04 -5.86 11.79
N ILE A 142 -6.36 -5.86 11.57
CA ILE A 142 -7.35 -5.69 12.65
C ILE A 142 -7.31 -6.88 13.61
N GLU A 143 -7.15 -8.10 13.12
CA GLU A 143 -7.01 -9.30 13.95
C GLU A 143 -5.80 -9.22 14.88
N ILE A 144 -4.68 -8.66 14.42
CA ILE A 144 -3.51 -8.43 15.27
C ILE A 144 -3.81 -7.38 16.36
N MET A 145 -4.66 -6.40 16.07
CA MET A 145 -4.94 -5.31 17.00
C MET A 145 -5.96 -5.64 18.10
N ASN A 146 -6.75 -6.70 17.91
CA ASN A 146 -7.74 -7.18 18.88
C ASN A 146 -7.18 -8.25 19.80
#